data_AF-A0A841T8T2-F1
#
_entry.id   AF-A0A841T8T2-F1
#
_cell.length_a   1.000
_cell.length_b   1.000
_cell.length_c   1.000
_cell.angle_alpha   90.00
_cell.angle_beta   90.00
_cell.angle_gamma   90.00
#
_symmetry.space_group_name_H-M   'P 1'
#
loop_
_entity.id
_entity.type
_entity.pdbx_description
1 polymer ?
#
loop_
_entity_poly.entity_id
_entity_poly.type
_entity_poly.pdbx_seq_one_letter_code
_entity_poly.pdbx_strand_id
1 'polypeptide(L)'
;MNDKEEVVPIRDIGDKVSVRHLSFFNEKLDRLTSAWTPHIEVDGEMLKIRDPNNPLGFITADTRHKARKIAIQVRDEMRKHLWERSQSDAQ
;
A
#
# COMPACT_ATOMS: atom_id res chain seq x y z
N MET A 1 23.12 18.26 -1.19
CA MET A 1 23.22 16.80 -1.31
C MET A 1 21.88 16.33 -1.82
N ASN A 2 21.79 15.97 -3.10
CA ASN A 2 20.56 15.42 -3.68
C ASN A 2 20.68 13.91 -3.54
N ASP A 3 20.13 13.36 -2.45
CA ASP A 3 19.88 11.93 -2.35
C ASP A 3 18.76 11.63 -3.33
N LYS A 4 19.13 11.27 -4.57
CA LYS A 4 18.20 10.63 -5.49
C LYS A 4 17.90 9.28 -4.86
N GLU A 5 16.77 9.16 -4.16
CA GLU A 5 16.23 7.85 -3.79
C GLU A 5 16.20 7.00 -5.06
N GLU A 6 17.07 5.99 -5.09
CA GLU A 6 17.14 5.05 -6.20
C GLU A 6 15.85 4.24 -6.16
N VAL A 7 14.93 4.53 -7.08
CA VAL A 7 13.65 3.83 -7.15
C VAL A 7 13.93 2.42 -7.64
N VAL A 8 14.09 1.49 -6.71
CA VAL A 8 14.23 0.07 -7.03
C VAL A 8 12.92 -0.40 -7.68
N PRO A 9 12.97 -0.97 -8.90
CA PRO A 9 11.77 -1.45 -9.56
C PRO A 9 11.20 -2.65 -8.79
N ILE A 10 9.89 -2.59 -8.54
CA ILE A 10 9.14 -3.71 -7.95
C ILE A 10 9.23 -4.91 -8.88
N ARG A 11 9.55 -6.09 -8.33
CA ARG A 11 9.71 -7.34 -9.10
C ARG A 11 8.52 -8.28 -8.93
N ASP A 12 7.96 -8.33 -7.73
CA ASP A 12 6.89 -9.24 -7.38
C ASP A 12 5.87 -8.62 -6.42
N ILE A 13 4.62 -9.08 -6.54
CA ILE A 13 3.54 -8.81 -5.59
C ILE A 13 3.07 -10.16 -5.06
N GLY A 14 3.33 -10.41 -3.79
CA GLY A 14 3.04 -11.69 -3.14
C GLY A 14 1.55 -11.92 -2.88
N ASP A 15 1.20 -13.14 -2.47
CA ASP A 15 -0.20 -13.54 -2.25
C ASP A 15 -0.78 -12.92 -0.97
N LYS A 16 0.09 -12.56 -0.03
CA LYS A 16 -0.32 -12.18 1.32
C LYS A 16 -0.90 -10.77 1.32
N VAL A 17 -1.99 -10.65 2.06
CA VAL A 17 -2.57 -9.37 2.46
C VAL A 17 -2.69 -9.35 3.96
N SER A 18 -2.48 -8.18 4.58
CA SER A 18 -2.73 -8.01 5.99
C SER A 18 -3.46 -6.70 6.26
N VAL A 19 -4.07 -6.61 7.43
CA VAL A 19 -4.74 -5.40 7.89
C VAL A 19 -4.25 -5.14 9.30
N ARG A 20 -3.76 -3.92 9.55
CA ARG A 20 -3.29 -3.49 10.87
C ARG A 20 -4.16 -2.36 11.36
N HIS A 21 -4.54 -2.39 12.63
CA HIS A 21 -5.19 -1.25 13.27
C HIS A 21 -4.09 -0.29 13.72
N LEU A 22 -4.12 0.94 13.22
CA LEU A 22 -3.15 1.96 13.58
C LEU A 22 -3.88 3.14 14.21
N SER A 23 -3.27 3.69 15.26
CA SER A 23 -3.66 4.96 15.84
C SER A 23 -2.62 6.01 15.46
N PHE A 24 -3.09 7.19 15.11
CA PHE A 24 -2.27 8.30 14.68
C PHE A 24 -2.90 9.60 15.18
N PHE A 25 -2.06 10.58 15.44
CA PHE A 25 -2.53 11.93 15.71
C PHE A 25 -2.90 12.59 14.39
N ASN A 26 -3.91 13.46 14.40
CA ASN A 26 -4.11 14.35 13.27
C ASN A 26 -2.94 15.36 13.15
N GLU A 27 -2.88 16.09 12.04
CA GLU A 27 -1.79 17.04 11.74
C GLU A 27 -1.57 18.09 12.84
N LYS A 28 -2.60 18.42 13.61
CA LYS A 28 -2.56 19.39 14.71
C LYS A 28 -2.20 18.79 16.07
N LEU A 29 -1.98 17.47 16.14
CA LEU A 29 -1.74 16.69 17.37
C LEU A 29 -2.84 16.83 18.43
N ASP A 30 -4.04 17.27 18.04
CA ASP A 30 -5.14 17.59 18.98
C ASP A 30 -6.08 16.40 19.23
N ARG A 31 -6.11 15.43 18.30
CA ARG A 31 -7.03 14.30 18.35
C ARG A 31 -6.35 13.02 17.88
N LEU A 32 -6.45 11.98 18.71
CA LEU A 32 -6.09 10.62 18.34
C LEU A 32 -7.19 10.04 17.45
N THR A 33 -6.85 9.69 16.22
CA THR A 33 -7.71 8.94 15.32
C THR A 33 -7.14 7.54 15.14
N SER A 34 -8.00 6.58 14.84
CA SER A 34 -7.59 5.21 14.59
C SER A 34 -8.32 4.67 13.37
N ALA A 35 -7.60 3.92 12.54
CA ALA A 35 -8.19 3.28 11.37
C ALA A 35 -7.52 1.94 11.07
N TRP A 36 -8.17 1.19 10.19
CA TRP A 36 -7.63 -0.04 9.63
C TRP A 36 -6.81 0.26 8.38
N THR A 37 -5.54 -0.11 8.39
CA THR A 37 -4.60 0.12 7.29
C THR A 37 -4.32 -1.18 6.54
N PRO A 38 -4.65 -1.25 5.24
CA PRO A 38 -4.34 -2.38 4.37
C PRO A 38 -2.84 -2.44 4.05
N HIS A 39 -2.31 -3.65 3.99
CA HIS A 39 -0.95 -3.92 3.55
C HIS A 39 -0.95 -5.08 2.55
N ILE A 40 -0.06 -5.01 1.58
CA ILE A 40 0.18 -6.07 0.59
C ILE A 40 1.65 -6.48 0.65
N GLU A 41 1.94 -7.71 0.23
CA GLU A 41 3.31 -8.20 0.07
C GLU A 41 3.90 -7.69 -1.25
N VAL A 42 5.03 -7.00 -1.17
CA VAL A 42 5.81 -6.48 -2.31
C VAL A 42 7.23 -6.94 -2.13
N ASP A 43 7.78 -7.69 -3.09
CA ASP A 43 9.14 -8.25 -3.02
C ASP A 43 9.46 -8.99 -1.70
N GLY A 44 8.45 -9.65 -1.12
CA GLY A 44 8.55 -10.39 0.15
C GLY A 44 8.33 -9.55 1.42
N GLU A 45 8.11 -8.24 1.30
CA GLU A 45 7.88 -7.33 2.43
C GLU A 45 6.42 -6.85 2.50
N MET A 46 5.88 -6.76 3.72
CA MET A 46 4.51 -6.24 3.92
C MET A 46 4.51 -4.70 3.97
N LEU A 47 4.09 -4.07 2.88
CA LEU A 47 4.07 -2.61 2.74
C LEU A 47 2.66 -2.03 2.87
N LYS A 48 2.57 -0.82 3.40
CA LYS A 48 1.34 -0.01 3.39
C LYS A 48 1.05 0.43 1.95
N ILE A 49 -0.23 0.46 1.60
CA ILE A 49 -0.65 1.00 0.30
C ILE A 49 -0.64 2.53 0.38
N ARG A 50 0.21 3.17 -0.43
CA ARG A 50 0.31 4.64 -0.46
C ARG A 50 -0.94 5.26 -1.08
N ASP A 51 -1.36 6.40 -0.53
CA ASP A 51 -2.40 7.25 -1.09
C ASP A 51 -2.00 8.71 -0.86
N PRO A 52 -1.54 9.43 -1.91
CA PRO A 52 -1.10 10.80 -1.77
C PRO A 52 -2.25 11.77 -1.47
N ASN A 53 -3.51 11.37 -1.69
CA ASN A 53 -4.68 12.19 -1.39
C ASN A 53 -5.14 12.03 0.08
N ASN A 54 -4.61 11.02 0.78
CA ASN A 54 -4.87 10.83 2.20
C ASN A 54 -3.84 11.64 3.01
N PRO A 55 -4.25 12.45 4.01
CA PRO A 55 -3.33 13.18 4.89
C PRO A 55 -2.26 12.31 5.56
N LEU A 56 -2.54 11.02 5.74
CA LEU A 56 -1.60 10.06 6.34
C LEU A 56 -0.59 9.49 5.33
N GLY A 57 -0.79 9.73 4.04
CA GLY A 57 0.04 9.21 2.94
C GLY A 57 -0.22 7.74 2.60
N PHE A 58 -1.21 7.10 3.22
CA PHE A 58 -1.60 5.71 2.96
C PHE A 58 -3.11 5.51 3.08
N ILE A 59 -3.61 4.48 2.40
CA ILE A 59 -5.04 4.14 2.45
C ILE A 59 -5.43 3.71 3.87
N THR A 60 -6.61 4.14 4.30
CA THR A 60 -7.22 3.75 5.58
C THR A 60 -8.69 3.41 5.39
N ALA A 61 -9.23 2.53 6.24
CA ALA A 61 -10.67 2.25 6.28
C ALA A 61 -11.21 2.26 7.72
N ASP A 62 -12.50 2.55 7.84
CA ASP A 62 -13.29 2.53 9.08
C ASP A 62 -13.49 1.11 9.64
N THR A 63 -13.48 0.08 8.78
CA THR A 63 -13.64 -1.32 9.20
C THR A 63 -12.53 -2.23 8.69
N ARG A 64 -12.22 -3.27 9.47
CA ARG A 64 -11.26 -4.31 9.10
C ARG A 64 -11.64 -5.01 7.79
N HIS A 65 -12.94 -5.25 7.57
CA HIS A 65 -13.43 -5.90 6.35
C HIS A 65 -13.18 -5.04 5.10
N LYS A 66 -13.52 -3.74 5.16
CA LYS A 66 -13.25 -2.81 4.05
C LYS A 66 -11.75 -2.70 3.76
N ALA A 67 -10.91 -2.55 4.80
CA ALA A 67 -9.45 -2.54 4.61
C ALA A 67 -8.96 -3.85 3.95
N ARG A 68 -9.47 -5.01 4.37
CA ARG A 68 -9.09 -6.29 3.75
C ARG A 68 -9.51 -6.35 2.28
N LYS A 69 -10.71 -5.88 1.94
CA LYS A 69 -11.19 -5.84 0.56
C LYS A 69 -10.28 -4.95 -0.31
N ILE A 70 -9.93 -3.77 0.19
CA ILE A 70 -8.98 -2.86 -0.48
C ILE A 70 -7.63 -3.55 -0.69
N ALA A 71 -7.07 -4.21 0.33
CA ALA A 71 -5.78 -4.89 0.21
C ALA A 71 -5.79 -5.96 -0.90
N ILE A 72 -6.87 -6.72 -1.01
CA ILE A 72 -7.04 -7.74 -2.05
C ILE A 72 -7.14 -7.09 -3.44
N GLN A 73 -7.98 -6.07 -3.58
CA GLN A 73 -8.18 -5.37 -4.86
C GLN A 73 -6.87 -4.78 -5.37
N VAL A 74 -6.15 -4.03 -4.52
CA VAL A 74 -4.88 -3.42 -4.91
C VAL A 74 -3.82 -4.47 -5.22
N ARG A 75 -3.73 -5.57 -4.45
CA ARG A 75 -2.82 -6.68 -4.76
C ARG A 75 -3.09 -7.23 -6.16
N ASP A 76 -4.35 -7.52 -6.47
CA ASP A 76 -4.75 -8.12 -7.75
C ASP A 76 -4.52 -7.15 -8.93
N GLU A 77 -4.80 -5.86 -8.74
CA GLU A 77 -4.52 -4.81 -9.71
C GLU A 77 -3.01 -4.64 -9.97
N MET A 78 -2.20 -4.57 -8.92
CA MET A 78 -0.75 -4.41 -9.06
C MET A 78 -0.10 -5.63 -9.71
N ARG A 79 -0.58 -6.84 -9.41
CA ARG A 79 -0.17 -8.07 -10.09
C ARG A 79 -0.47 -8.02 -11.58
N LYS A 80 -1.68 -7.60 -11.92
CA LYS A 80 -2.09 -7.45 -13.31
C LYS A 80 -1.17 -6.46 -14.04
N HIS A 81 -0.92 -5.29 -13.46
CA HIS A 81 -0.04 -4.29 -14.05
C HIS A 81 1.41 -4.78 -14.21
N LEU A 82 1.97 -5.49 -13.23
CA LEU A 82 3.31 -6.07 -13.34
C LEU A 82 3.38 -7.14 -14.43
N TRP A 83 2.35 -7.97 -14.54
CA TRP A 83 2.26 -8.97 -15.61
C TRP A 83 2.20 -8.30 -16.99
N GLU A 84 1.33 -7.30 -17.17
CA GLU A 84 1.22 -6.53 -18.42
C GLU A 84 2.56 -5.88 -18.80
N ARG A 85 3.24 -5.26 -17.82
CA ARG A 85 4.57 -4.68 -18.04
C ARG A 85 5.61 -5.72 -18.49
N SER A 86 5.61 -6.91 -17.88
CA SER A 86 6.53 -7.98 -18.27
C SER A 86 6.32 -8.47 -19.71
N GLN A 87 5.09 -8.37 -20.24
CA GLN A 87 4.79 -8.71 -21.62
C GLN A 87 5.23 -7.60 -22.58
N SER A 88 5.07 -6.33 -22.19
CA SER A 88 5.53 -5.18 -22.98
C SER A 88 7.05 -5.08 -23.08
N ASP A 89 7.77 -5.39 -21.99
CA ASP A 89 9.24 -5.36 -21.97
C ASP A 89 9.88 -6.53 -22.77
N ALA A 90 9.09 -7.53 -23.19
CA ALA A 90 9.54 -8.69 -23.95
C ALA A 90 9.35 -8.55 -25.48
N GLN A 91 8.73 -7.48 -25.96
CA GLN A 91 8.53 -7.13 -27.38
C GLN A 91 9.59 -6.14 -27.87
#